data_AF-A0A8G1VMV5-F1
#
_entry.id   AF-A0A8G1VMV5-F1
#
_cell.length_a   1.000
_cell.length_b   1.000
_cell.length_c   1.000
_cell.angle_alpha   90.00
_cell.angle_beta   90.00
_cell.angle_gamma   90.00
#
_symmetry.space_group_name_H-M   'P 1'
#
loop_
_entity.id
_entity.type
_entity.pdbx_description
1 polymer ?
#
loop_
_entity_poly.entity_id
_entity_poly.type
_entity_poly.pdbx_seq_one_letter_code
_entity_poly.pdbx_strand_id
1 'polypeptide(L)' 'LNYYMKLHHAYYSFIITDHELVAIRRLDKDGNLELLTPISWTVKGTASKPRLTVLLGIWYLGMLAANNQVWYLY' A
#
# COMPACT_ATOMS: atom_id res chain seq x y z
N LEU A 1 -1.26 -4.79 -12.61
CA LEU A 1 -1.69 -4.93 -11.20
C LEU A 1 -2.86 -5.89 -11.02
N ASN A 2 -4.03 -5.63 -11.61
CA ASN A 2 -5.24 -6.46 -11.45
C ASN A 2 -4.98 -7.97 -11.68
N TYR A 3 -4.31 -8.31 -12.79
CA TYR A 3 -3.91 -9.69 -13.10
C TYR A 3 -3.08 -10.35 -11.98
N TYR A 4 -2.03 -9.68 -11.49
CA TYR A 4 -1.20 -10.19 -10.38
C TYR A 4 -1.99 -10.35 -9.09
N MET A 5 -2.86 -9.38 -8.76
CA MET A 5 -3.72 -9.49 -7.58
C MET A 5 -4.70 -10.66 -7.68
N LYS A 6 -5.21 -10.97 -8.88
CA LYS A 6 -6.02 -12.18 -9.12
C LYS A 6 -5.19 -13.45 -8.92
N LEU A 7 -4.02 -13.52 -9.56
CA LEU A 7 -3.12 -14.67 -9.52
C LEU A 7 -2.69 -15.05 -8.11
N HIS A 8 -2.34 -14.06 -7.29
CA HIS A 8 -1.86 -14.28 -5.92
C HIS A 8 -2.98 -14.20 -4.86
N HIS A 9 -4.25 -14.16 -5.28
CA HIS A 9 -5.40 -13.99 -4.38
C HIS A 9 -5.27 -12.79 -3.42
N ALA A 10 -4.56 -11.74 -3.85
CA ALA A 10 -4.30 -10.57 -3.03
C ALA A 10 -5.50 -9.62 -3.02
N TYR A 11 -5.90 -9.20 -1.82
CA TYR A 11 -6.97 -8.22 -1.59
C TYR A 11 -6.46 -6.78 -1.55
N TYR A 12 -5.19 -6.58 -1.22
CA TYR A 12 -4.56 -5.26 -1.09
C TYR A 12 -3.28 -5.21 -1.91
N SER A 13 -3.05 -4.07 -2.55
CA SER A 13 -1.79 -3.75 -3.21
C SER A 13 -1.61 -2.23 -3.26
N PHE A 14 -0.54 -1.77 -3.88
CA PHE A 14 -0.27 -0.34 -4.00
C PHE A 14 0.48 -0.03 -5.30
N ILE A 15 0.39 1.22 -5.74
CA ILE A 15 1.19 1.78 -6.84
C ILE A 15 2.00 2.95 -6.27
N ILE A 16 3.27 3.01 -6.62
CA ILE A 16 4.13 4.16 -6.35
C ILE A 16 4.44 4.81 -7.69
N THR A 17 4.21 6.11 -7.77
CA THR A 17 4.61 6.95 -8.89
C THR A 17 5.68 7.95 -8.43
N ASP A 18 6.15 8.78 -9.35
CA ASP A 18 7.01 9.92 -9.07
C ASP A 18 6.31 11.02 -8.24
N HIS A 19 4.99 10.95 -8.06
CA HIS A 19 4.21 11.99 -7.36
C HIS A 19 3.50 11.50 -6.10
N GLU A 20 3.15 10.22 -6.02
CA GLU A 20 2.30 9.72 -4.94
C GLU A 20 2.39 8.20 -4.73
N LEU A 21 1.88 7.76 -3.59
CA LEU A 21 1.56 6.37 -3.30
C LEU A 21 0.04 6.21 -3.25
N VAL A 22 -0.47 5.25 -4.01
CA VAL A 22 -1.90 4.93 -4.06
C VAL A 22 -2.11 3.50 -3.58
N ALA A 23 -2.83 3.33 -2.49
CA ALA A 23 -3.25 2.01 -2.03
C ALA A 23 -4.47 1.55 -2.82
N ILE A 24 -4.51 0.26 -3.14
CA ILE A 24 -5.54 -0.36 -3.99
C ILE A 24 -6.12 -1.55 -3.26
N ARG A 25 -7.44 -1.59 -3.22
CA ARG A 25 -8.21 -2.69 -2.66
C ARG A 25 -8.96 -3.41 -3.77
N ARG A 26 -8.90 -4.73 -3.80
CA ARG A 26 -9.73 -5.55 -4.68
C ARG A 26 -11.08 -5.79 -4.01
N LEU A 27 -12.15 -5.44 -4.69
CA LEU A 27 -13.51 -5.53 -4.13
C LEU A 27 -14.10 -6.94 -4.30
N ASP A 28 -13.79 -7.61 -5.40
CA ASP A 28 -14.39 -8.90 -5.74
C ASP A 28 -13.43 -9.80 -6.56
N LYS A 29 -13.92 -10.97 -6.97
CA LYS A 29 -13.18 -11.91 -7.84
C LYS A 29 -13.19 -11.48 -9.31
N ASP A 30 -14.16 -10.66 -9.70
CA ASP A 30 -14.34 -10.17 -11.07
C ASP A 30 -13.27 -9.14 -11.45
N GLY A 31 -12.58 -8.60 -10.44
CA GLY A 31 -11.41 -7.73 -10.62
C GLY A 31 -11.76 -6.27 -10.56
N ASN A 32 -12.87 -5.91 -9.92
CA ASN A 32 -13.16 -4.53 -9.59
C ASN A 32 -12.18 -4.05 -8.52
N LEU A 33 -11.58 -2.90 -8.78
CA LEU A 33 -10.55 -2.29 -7.93
C LEU A 33 -11.06 -0.96 -7.40
N GLU A 34 -10.85 -0.74 -6.11
CA GLU A 34 -11.04 0.53 -5.44
C GLU A 34 -9.66 1.16 -5.21
N LEU A 35 -9.50 2.40 -5.68
CA LEU A 35 -8.33 3.22 -5.39
C LEU A 35 -8.62 4.04 -4.13
N LEU A 36 -7.76 3.89 -3.12
CA LEU A 36 -7.83 4.69 -1.91
C LEU A 36 -7.20 6.07 -2.14
N THR A 37 -7.47 7.00 -1.23
CA THR A 37 -6.94 8.37 -1.28
C THR A 37 -5.42 8.37 -1.46
N PRO A 38 -4.91 8.99 -2.53
CA PRO A 38 -3.48 9.06 -2.77
C PRO A 38 -2.72 9.83 -1.69
N ILE A 39 -1.48 9.40 -1.43
CA ILE A 39 -0.55 10.06 -0.53
C ILE A 39 0.53 10.71 -1.38
N SER A 40 0.49 12.04 -1.56
CA SER A 40 1.54 12.76 -2.29
C SER A 40 2.87 12.74 -1.53
N TRP A 41 3.99 12.69 -2.26
CA TRP A 41 5.36 12.84 -1.70
C TRP A 41 5.54 14.12 -0.88
N THR A 42 4.77 15.16 -1.20
CA THR A 42 4.83 16.45 -0.53
C THR A 42 4.08 16.49 0.80
N VAL A 43 3.28 15.46 1.10
CA VAL A 43 2.56 15.35 2.38
C VAL A 43 3.57 15.23 3.52
N LYS A 44 3.43 16.12 4.50
CA LYS A 44 4.19 16.10 5.74
C LYS A 44 3.23 16.17 6.93
N GLY A 45 3.51 15.37 7.96
CA GLY A 45 2.86 15.51 9.26
C GLY A 45 3.56 16.57 10.10
N THR A 46 2.83 17.19 11.03
CA THR A 46 3.43 17.98 12.10
C THR A 46 3.39 17.18 13.41
N ALA A 47 4.16 17.60 14.42
CA ALA A 47 4.14 16.92 15.73
C ALA A 47 2.73 16.85 16.33
N SER A 48 1.91 17.88 16.11
CA SER A 48 0.52 17.93 16.59
C SER A 48 -0.48 17.17 15.71
N LYS A 49 -0.13 16.91 14.45
CA LYS A 49 -0.98 16.20 13.47
C LYS A 49 -0.10 15.28 12.62
N PRO A 50 0.31 14.12 13.16
CA PRO A 50 1.10 13.16 12.40
C PRO A 50 0.30 12.70 11.18
N ARG A 51 0.98 12.55 10.05
CA ARG A 51 0.41 12.04 8.80
C ARG A 51 1.36 10.99 8.23
N LEU A 52 0.78 9.94 7.65
CA LEU A 52 1.54 8.95 6.92
C LEU A 52 2.17 9.63 5.69
N THR A 53 3.49 9.53 5.57
CA THR A 53 4.24 9.99 4.41
C THR A 53 4.61 8.80 3.54
N VAL A 54 4.85 9.05 2.24
CA VAL A 54 5.27 7.98 1.32
C VAL A 54 6.55 7.28 1.80
N LEU A 55 7.54 8.06 2.26
CA LEU A 55 8.80 7.51 2.77
C LEU A 55 8.59 6.62 4.01
N LEU A 56 7.73 7.04 4.94
CA LEU A 56 7.40 6.23 6.12
C LEU A 56 6.67 4.95 5.74
N GLY A 57 5.76 5.01 4.76
CA GLY A 57 5.06 3.84 4.22
C GLY A 57 6.02 2.84 3.58
N ILE A 58 6.95 3.30 2.74
CA ILE A 58 7.97 2.45 2.10
C ILE A 58 8.92 1.85 3.13
N TRP A 59 9.37 2.64 4.11
CA TRP A 59 10.21 2.14 5.19
C TRP A 59 9.51 1.00 5.95
N TYR A 60 8.23 1.18 6.29
CA TYR A 60 7.45 0.15 6.97
C TYR A 60 7.31 -1.13 6.12
N LEU A 61 7.03 -0.99 4.82
CA LEU A 61 6.99 -2.14 3.89
C LEU A 61 8.34 -2.85 3.80
N GLY A 62 9.45 -2.10 3.77
CA GLY A 62 10.80 -2.66 3.79
C GLY A 62 11.08 -3.45 5.07
N MET A 63 10.63 -2.92 6.22
CA MET A 63 10.75 -3.63 7.51
C MET A 63 9.94 -4.94 7.51
N LEU A 64 8.72 -4.93 6.96
CA LEU A 64 7.92 -6.15 6.83
C LEU A 64 8.57 -7.17 5.89
N ALA A 65 9.11 -6.72 4.76
CA ALA A 65 9.75 -7.59 3.77
C ALA A 65 11.10 -8.15 4.24
N ALA A 66 11.84 -7.40 5.06
CA ALA A 66 13.11 -7.85 5.63
C ALA A 66 12.94 -8.90 6.73
N ASN A 67 11.73 -9.06 7.29
CA ASN A 67 11.46 -10.09 8.28
C ASN A 67 11.08 -11.42 7.60
N ASN A 68 12.01 -12.38 7.65
CA ASN A 68 11.87 -13.73 7.08
C ASN A 68 10.89 -14.66 7.83
N GLN A 69 10.23 -14.19 8.89
CA GLN A 69 9.16 -14.96 9.52
C GLN A 69 7.88 -14.83 8.67
N VAL A 70 7.42 -15.95 8.10
CA VAL A 70 6.19 -16.04 7.30
C VAL A 70 5.01 -15.58 8.16
N TRP A 71 4.53 -14.36 7.94
CA TRP A 71 3.40 -13.80 8.65
C TRP A 71 2.10 -14.46 8.17
N TYR A 72 1.63 -15.47 8.89
CA TYR A 72 0.22 -15.83 8.86
C TYR A 72 -0.56 -14.75 9.62
N LEU A 73 -1.23 -13.87 8.87
CA LEU A 73 -2.30 -13.06 9.42
C LEU A 73 -3.48 -14.01 9.72
N TYR A 74 -3.62 -14.39 10.99
CA TYR A 74 -4.82 -15.05 11.52
C TYR A 74 -5.99 -14.07 11.61
#